data_AF-A0AA97AV34-F1
#
_entry.id   AF-A0AA97AV34-F1
#
_cell.length_a   1.000
_cell.length_b   1.000
_cell.length_c   1.000
_cell.angle_alpha   90.00
_cell.angle_beta   90.00
_cell.angle_gamma   90.00
#
_symmetry.space_group_name_H-M   'P 1'
#
loop_
_entity.id
_entity.type
_entity.pdbx_description
1 polymer ?
#
loop_
_entity_poly.entity_id
_entity_poly.type
_entity_poly.pdbx_seq_one_letter_code
_entity_poly.pdbx_strand_id
1 'polypeptide(L)'
;MARIGWIVGLFSGITLAFSQASITLAKAVLSPSEIRQTAQPLTVQILGFSPGGSQTGSGVIIAKQGNTYAVLTNRHVICNLDFAGQCDRNLRLQIRTANGQRYPVANTHTFEQLKGIPDVAVVLFQSSQSYPVATFGDSTQLAKRDLIWINGYPGSPQQSPGTEPVAFHKGFFTSQVNDPHSEGYSLMFTTIAAPGMSGSPIFDASGRVIAIFGQSGDMGVLAGIPSNFVSDLLQKSSKLNQMTLTVDRSALTGTRPQLSTPQTAEDYFLRGVSQIDQPQSALADLTKAIELNPKLMMPYRTRATIRARMGDRQGAMRDFETVLKLNPDRSDALSARAQMRIQWNDLTGAIADYTEALQHAPQTPSLLFNRGMTHSRLGNYQASVDDFTAGIVLQPKDAVAYRERGRSYLGLQQLPSALKDLDRSIALDPSSAVAYDLRCFIQMGMDRYQAALNDCNRAIEINPTYAIAYADRAFAWLGLNNPQNAIQDAKTASRLDPKLSESYTVQAMAYERIGDLQNAIVAYEAVMNLLRENGQINSRAYQGISATIAQLRSKVKSQESR
;
A
#
# COMPACT_ATOMS: atom_id res chain seq x y z
N MET A 1 70.69 65.83 -11.40
CA MET A 1 71.24 65.97 -10.03
C MET A 1 70.03 66.21 -9.12
N ALA A 2 69.73 65.48 -8.06
CA ALA A 2 70.53 64.68 -7.14
C ALA A 2 69.66 63.54 -6.53
N ARG A 3 70.35 62.60 -5.90
CA ARG A 3 69.82 61.48 -5.08
C ARG A 3 68.96 61.98 -3.92
N ILE A 4 68.16 61.05 -3.35
CA ILE A 4 67.81 60.78 -1.93
C ILE A 4 66.40 60.15 -1.97
N GLY A 5 66.05 59.04 -1.34
CA GLY A 5 66.66 58.14 -0.37
C GLY A 5 65.55 57.16 0.03
N TRP A 6 65.87 55.88 0.21
CA TRP A 6 64.91 54.83 0.56
C TRP A 6 64.47 54.98 2.01
N ILE A 7 63.15 54.98 2.27
CA ILE A 7 62.56 54.63 3.56
C ILE A 7 61.54 53.51 3.30
N VAL A 8 61.86 52.34 3.84
CA VAL A 8 61.00 51.16 3.91
C VAL A 8 60.12 51.33 5.15
N GLY A 9 58.80 51.28 4.96
CA GLY A 9 57.81 51.38 6.04
C GLY A 9 56.53 50.62 5.68
N LEU A 10 56.47 49.38 6.15
CA LEU A 10 55.35 48.44 6.23
C LEU A 10 53.93 49.00 5.98
N PHE A 11 53.30 48.54 4.89
CA PHE A 11 51.84 48.45 4.81
C PHE A 11 51.43 46.98 4.81
N SER A 12 50.70 46.62 5.85
CA SER A 12 49.97 45.37 6.03
C SER A 12 49.08 45.09 4.83
N GLY A 13 49.40 44.04 4.08
CA GLY A 13 48.57 43.55 2.99
C GLY A 13 47.26 42.99 3.53
N ILE A 14 46.15 43.70 3.31
CA ILE A 14 44.82 43.12 3.39
C ILE A 14 44.70 42.19 2.18
N THR A 15 44.78 40.88 2.43
CA THR A 15 44.42 39.87 1.44
C THR A 15 42.90 39.86 1.34
N LEU A 16 42.37 40.58 0.34
CA LEU A 16 40.98 40.42 -0.07
C LEU A 16 40.82 39.02 -0.65
N ALA A 17 40.35 38.09 0.17
CA ALA A 17 39.88 36.80 -0.28
C ALA A 17 38.64 37.03 -1.16
N PHE A 18 38.82 37.03 -2.48
CA PHE A 18 37.71 36.86 -3.39
C PHE A 18 37.15 35.46 -3.18
N SER A 19 36.10 35.33 -2.37
CA SER A 19 35.25 34.16 -2.44
C SER A 19 34.65 34.15 -3.84
N GLN A 20 35.10 33.25 -4.71
CA GLN A 20 34.34 32.92 -5.90
C GLN A 20 33.03 32.33 -5.41
N ALA A 21 32.01 33.18 -5.27
CA ALA A 21 30.64 32.72 -5.17
C ALA A 21 30.37 31.95 -6.46
N SER A 22 30.34 30.63 -6.38
CA SER A 22 29.89 29.79 -7.47
C SER A 22 28.42 30.14 -7.70
N ILE A 23 28.15 31.04 -8.65
CA ILE A 23 26.80 31.32 -9.10
C ILE A 23 26.33 30.02 -9.74
N THR A 24 25.55 29.25 -8.99
CA THR A 24 24.87 28.08 -9.54
C THR A 24 23.80 28.62 -10.47
N LEU A 25 24.08 28.64 -11.77
CA LEU A 25 23.12 29.11 -12.77
C LEU A 25 21.87 28.23 -12.68
N ALA A 26 20.73 28.88 -12.42
CA ALA A 26 19.45 28.19 -12.33
C ALA A 26 19.01 27.66 -13.71
N LYS A 27 18.34 26.50 -13.72
CA LYS A 27 18.12 25.69 -14.92
C LYS A 27 16.79 26.02 -15.61
N ALA A 28 16.83 26.12 -16.93
CA ALA A 28 15.64 26.43 -17.73
C ALA A 28 14.59 25.31 -17.67
N VAL A 29 13.32 25.72 -17.58
CA VAL A 29 12.17 24.85 -17.82
C VAL A 29 12.12 24.46 -19.30
N LEU A 30 12.04 23.15 -19.57
CA LEU A 30 11.98 22.54 -20.89
C LEU A 30 10.53 22.30 -21.34
N SER A 31 10.31 22.27 -22.65
CA SER A 31 9.06 21.80 -23.25
C SER A 31 8.88 20.29 -23.07
N PRO A 32 7.64 19.77 -23.11
CA PRO A 32 7.40 18.32 -23.06
C PRO A 32 8.15 17.52 -24.15
N SER A 33 8.35 18.10 -25.33
CA SER A 33 9.13 17.48 -26.42
C SER A 33 10.61 17.39 -26.10
N GLU A 34 11.20 18.42 -25.49
CA GLU A 34 12.61 18.41 -25.08
C GLU A 34 12.84 17.42 -23.93
N ILE A 35 11.90 17.34 -22.98
CA ILE A 35 11.95 16.35 -21.90
C ILE A 35 11.87 14.94 -22.49
N ARG A 36 10.98 14.69 -23.46
CA ARG A 36 10.90 13.38 -24.14
C ARG A 36 12.21 13.02 -24.85
N GLN A 37 12.80 13.96 -25.58
CA GLN A 37 14.08 13.75 -26.28
C GLN A 37 15.22 13.44 -25.30
N THR A 38 15.18 14.01 -24.10
CA THR A 38 16.13 13.70 -23.02
C THR A 38 15.84 12.34 -22.39
N ALA A 39 14.58 12.03 -22.11
CA ALA A 39 14.17 10.86 -21.35
C ALA A 39 14.30 9.53 -22.11
N GLN A 40 13.96 9.51 -23.40
CA GLN A 40 13.95 8.30 -24.20
C GLN A 40 15.30 7.56 -24.24
N PRO A 41 16.42 8.19 -24.61
CA PRO A 41 17.71 7.48 -24.72
C PRO A 41 18.30 7.08 -23.37
N LEU A 42 17.84 7.68 -22.26
CA LEU A 42 18.25 7.33 -20.90
C LEU A 42 17.53 6.09 -20.36
N THR A 43 16.36 5.77 -20.93
CA THR A 43 15.45 4.74 -20.39
C THR A 43 15.67 3.41 -21.10
N VAL A 44 15.81 2.35 -20.32
CA VAL A 44 15.98 0.99 -20.81
C VAL A 44 14.83 0.10 -20.36
N GLN A 45 14.56 -0.97 -21.10
CA GLN A 45 13.69 -2.05 -20.65
C GLN A 45 14.53 -3.15 -20.03
N ILE A 46 14.04 -3.71 -18.94
CA ILE A 46 14.62 -4.86 -18.26
C ILE A 46 13.73 -6.07 -18.58
N LEU A 47 14.34 -7.12 -19.10
CA LEU A 47 13.69 -8.37 -19.47
C LEU A 47 14.23 -9.49 -18.60
N GLY A 48 13.36 -10.19 -17.89
CA GLY A 48 13.72 -11.37 -17.09
C GLY A 48 13.05 -12.62 -17.65
N PHE A 49 13.83 -13.69 -17.80
CA PHE A 49 13.36 -14.98 -18.31
C PHE A 49 13.59 -16.08 -17.28
N SER A 50 12.56 -16.84 -16.97
CA SER A 50 12.60 -18.01 -16.09
C SER A 50 11.81 -19.18 -16.71
N PRO A 51 12.01 -20.42 -16.26
CA PRO A 51 11.20 -21.55 -16.70
C PRO A 51 9.68 -21.37 -16.46
N GLY A 52 9.30 -20.56 -15.47
CA GLY A 52 7.91 -20.28 -15.11
C GLY A 52 7.28 -19.07 -15.81
N GLY A 53 8.02 -18.39 -16.70
CA GLY A 53 7.54 -17.22 -17.44
C GLY A 53 8.57 -16.10 -17.57
N SER A 54 8.12 -14.99 -18.15
CA SER A 54 8.92 -13.77 -18.35
C SER A 54 8.37 -12.60 -17.55
N GLN A 55 9.26 -11.76 -17.04
CA GLN A 55 8.92 -10.49 -16.41
C GLN A 55 9.56 -9.32 -17.15
N THR A 56 8.89 -8.18 -17.15
CA THR A 56 9.37 -6.96 -17.79
C THR A 56 9.32 -5.80 -16.80
N GLY A 57 10.34 -4.95 -16.86
CA GLY A 57 10.34 -3.67 -16.15
C GLY A 57 11.08 -2.61 -16.95
N SER A 58 11.25 -1.46 -16.32
CA SER A 58 11.97 -0.31 -16.84
C SER A 58 13.18 0.02 -15.97
N GLY A 59 14.09 0.82 -16.49
CA GLY A 59 15.22 1.35 -15.73
C GLY A 59 15.80 2.59 -16.40
N VAL A 60 16.71 3.26 -15.69
CA VAL A 60 17.41 4.45 -16.19
C VAL A 60 18.91 4.29 -16.06
N ILE A 61 19.66 4.70 -17.10
CA ILE A 61 21.13 4.69 -17.06
C ILE A 61 21.62 5.83 -16.18
N ILE A 62 22.30 5.50 -15.08
CA ILE A 62 22.67 6.46 -14.02
C ILE A 62 24.17 6.73 -13.91
N ALA A 63 25.01 5.84 -14.41
CA ALA A 63 26.46 6.01 -14.41
C ALA A 63 27.13 5.13 -15.46
N LYS A 64 28.38 5.46 -15.79
CA LYS A 64 29.26 4.70 -16.67
C LYS A 64 30.69 4.68 -16.12
N GLN A 65 31.34 3.52 -16.14
CA GLN A 65 32.76 3.36 -15.85
C GLN A 65 33.39 2.42 -16.90
N GLY A 66 34.32 2.93 -17.70
CA GLY A 66 34.82 2.18 -18.86
C GLY A 66 33.68 1.80 -19.81
N ASN A 67 33.55 0.51 -20.15
CA ASN A 67 32.44 -0.01 -20.96
C ASN A 67 31.24 -0.51 -20.12
N THR A 68 31.30 -0.36 -18.80
CA THR A 68 30.24 -0.81 -17.88
C THR A 68 29.28 0.33 -17.60
N TYR A 69 27.99 0.07 -17.83
CA TYR A 69 26.90 0.98 -17.54
C TYR A 69 26.10 0.47 -16.35
N ALA A 70 25.69 1.40 -15.47
CA ALA A 70 24.77 1.13 -14.37
C ALA A 70 23.37 1.62 -14.70
N VAL A 71 22.40 0.74 -14.50
CA VAL A 71 20.98 1.01 -14.67
C VAL A 71 20.30 0.90 -13.32
N LEU A 72 19.61 1.95 -12.91
CA LEU A 72 18.78 1.98 -11.71
C LEU A 72 17.37 1.50 -12.04
N THR A 73 16.80 0.69 -11.14
CA THR A 73 15.45 0.12 -11.26
C THR A 73 14.90 -0.27 -9.88
N ASN A 74 13.70 -0.83 -9.82
CA ASN A 74 13.18 -1.44 -8.59
C ASN A 74 13.75 -2.83 -8.37
N ARG A 75 13.86 -3.24 -7.11
CA ARG A 75 14.32 -4.60 -6.77
C ARG A 75 13.34 -5.65 -7.29
N HIS A 76 12.02 -5.44 -7.15
CA HIS A 76 11.03 -6.41 -7.66
C HIS A 76 11.10 -6.63 -9.20
N VAL A 77 11.66 -5.68 -9.96
CA VAL A 77 11.85 -5.82 -11.42
C VAL A 77 12.90 -6.86 -11.77
N ILE A 78 13.88 -7.10 -10.89
CA ILE A 78 15.02 -7.98 -11.14
C ILE A 78 15.02 -9.22 -10.25
N CYS A 79 14.04 -9.33 -9.36
CA CYS A 79 14.07 -10.25 -8.24
C CYS A 79 12.65 -10.54 -7.77
N ASN A 80 12.23 -11.80 -7.87
CA ASN A 80 11.13 -12.28 -7.06
C ASN A 80 11.71 -12.66 -5.70
N LEU A 81 11.27 -11.98 -4.64
CA LEU A 81 11.72 -12.27 -3.29
C LEU A 81 11.09 -13.58 -2.83
N ASP A 82 11.92 -14.50 -2.36
CA ASP A 82 11.47 -15.54 -1.46
C ASP A 82 11.23 -14.93 -0.05
N PHE A 83 10.63 -15.71 0.84
CA PHE A 83 10.32 -15.24 2.19
C PHE A 83 11.54 -15.11 3.11
N ALA A 84 12.75 -15.49 2.66
CA ALA A 84 14.00 -15.11 3.31
C ALA A 84 14.50 -13.73 2.82
N GLY A 85 13.71 -13.06 1.98
CA GLY A 85 14.09 -11.81 1.32
C GLY A 85 15.15 -12.00 0.24
N GLN A 86 15.40 -13.24 -0.21
CA GLN A 86 16.41 -13.56 -1.21
C GLN A 86 15.77 -13.65 -2.60
N CYS A 87 16.52 -13.18 -3.60
CA CYS A 87 16.08 -13.24 -4.99
C CYS A 87 16.10 -14.67 -5.54
N ASP A 88 15.02 -15.07 -6.23
CA ASP A 88 15.03 -16.26 -7.07
C ASP A 88 16.19 -16.18 -8.08
N ARG A 89 17.13 -17.11 -7.97
CA ARG A 89 18.40 -17.10 -8.72
C ARG A 89 18.26 -17.62 -10.15
N ASN A 90 17.08 -18.05 -10.58
CA ASN A 90 16.87 -18.63 -11.92
C ASN A 90 16.49 -17.60 -12.98
N LEU A 91 16.46 -16.31 -12.65
CA LEU A 91 16.08 -15.26 -13.58
C LEU A 91 17.25 -14.83 -14.47
N ARG A 92 17.14 -15.08 -15.78
CA ARG A 92 18.11 -14.58 -16.78
C ARG A 92 17.69 -13.19 -17.22
N LEU A 93 18.50 -12.19 -16.87
CA LEU A 93 18.20 -10.78 -17.13
C LEU A 93 18.89 -10.25 -18.40
N GLN A 94 18.16 -9.42 -19.15
CA GLN A 94 18.66 -8.65 -20.29
C GLN A 94 18.21 -7.20 -20.20
N ILE A 95 19.04 -6.30 -20.74
CA ILE A 95 18.74 -4.89 -20.96
C ILE A 95 18.44 -4.68 -22.43
N ARG A 96 17.30 -4.07 -22.76
CA ARG A 96 17.01 -3.52 -24.10
C ARG A 96 17.10 -2.00 -24.04
N THR A 97 18.06 -1.43 -24.76
CA THR A 97 18.25 0.03 -24.84
C THR A 97 17.25 0.67 -25.81
N ALA A 98 17.11 2.00 -25.77
CA ALA A 98 16.14 2.73 -26.59
C ALA A 98 16.32 2.55 -28.11
N ASN A 99 17.53 2.21 -28.57
CA ASN A 99 17.82 1.85 -29.96
C ASN A 99 17.58 0.37 -30.30
N GLY A 100 16.95 -0.39 -29.40
CA GLY A 100 16.58 -1.80 -29.58
C GLY A 100 17.69 -2.83 -29.33
N GLN A 101 18.92 -2.39 -29.04
CA GLN A 101 20.04 -3.30 -28.74
C GLN A 101 19.81 -4.04 -27.43
N ARG A 102 20.20 -5.31 -27.37
CA ARG A 102 20.03 -6.17 -26.20
C ARG A 102 21.37 -6.58 -25.62
N TYR A 103 21.50 -6.47 -24.30
CA TYR A 103 22.71 -6.83 -23.56
C TYR A 103 22.37 -7.77 -22.40
N PRO A 104 23.16 -8.82 -22.14
CA PRO A 104 23.02 -9.59 -20.91
C PRO A 104 23.37 -8.71 -19.70
N VAL A 105 22.63 -8.89 -18.60
CA VAL A 105 23.02 -8.29 -17.32
C VAL A 105 24.21 -9.05 -16.76
N ALA A 106 25.31 -8.33 -16.52
CA ALA A 106 26.56 -8.88 -16.02
C ALA A 106 26.55 -9.04 -14.49
N ASN A 107 25.89 -8.12 -13.78
CA ASN A 107 25.79 -8.16 -12.32
C ASN A 107 24.55 -7.39 -11.84
N THR A 108 24.09 -7.70 -10.63
CA THR A 108 22.98 -7.03 -9.95
C THR A 108 23.38 -6.66 -8.53
N HIS A 109 22.93 -5.49 -8.07
CA HIS A 109 23.16 -4.99 -6.73
C HIS A 109 21.84 -4.57 -6.09
N THR A 110 21.49 -5.22 -4.99
CA THR A 110 20.39 -4.84 -4.09
C THR A 110 20.96 -4.20 -2.83
N PHE A 111 20.14 -3.48 -2.08
CA PHE A 111 20.55 -2.77 -0.86
C PHE A 111 19.89 -3.44 0.35
N GLU A 112 20.67 -3.76 1.39
CA GLU A 112 20.16 -4.23 2.68
C GLU A 112 20.13 -3.06 3.68
N GLN A 113 19.06 -2.89 4.47
CA GLN A 113 19.03 -1.93 5.57
C GLN A 113 18.30 -2.47 6.82
N LEU A 114 18.76 -1.99 7.99
CA LEU A 114 18.32 -2.35 9.35
C LEU A 114 16.86 -1.99 9.70
N LYS A 115 16.13 -1.25 8.83
CA LYS A 115 14.75 -0.78 9.06
C LYS A 115 13.79 -1.10 7.90
N GLY A 116 14.08 -2.14 7.12
CA GLY A 116 13.32 -2.53 5.93
C GLY A 116 14.20 -2.47 4.69
N ILE A 117 13.94 -3.36 3.73
CA ILE A 117 14.76 -3.46 2.52
C ILE A 117 14.14 -2.55 1.46
N PRO A 118 14.84 -1.50 0.99
CA PRO A 118 14.28 -0.60 -0.01
C PRO A 118 14.09 -1.32 -1.35
N ASP A 119 13.03 -0.97 -2.07
CA ASP A 119 12.72 -1.55 -3.38
C ASP A 119 13.52 -0.89 -4.52
N VAL A 120 14.84 -0.87 -4.34
CA VAL A 120 15.82 -0.29 -5.26
C VAL A 120 16.84 -1.34 -5.64
N ALA A 121 17.21 -1.37 -6.91
CA ALA A 121 18.32 -2.17 -7.40
C ALA A 121 19.10 -1.47 -8.51
N VAL A 122 20.36 -1.88 -8.67
CA VAL A 122 21.22 -1.49 -9.78
C VAL A 122 21.60 -2.73 -10.58
N VAL A 123 21.45 -2.68 -11.89
CA VAL A 123 21.91 -3.72 -12.81
C VAL A 123 23.02 -3.18 -13.70
N LEU A 124 24.01 -4.01 -13.96
CA LEU A 124 25.18 -3.65 -14.75
C LEU A 124 25.15 -4.37 -16.10
N PHE A 125 25.42 -3.65 -17.18
CA PHE A 125 25.64 -4.23 -18.51
C PHE A 125 26.88 -3.63 -19.17
N GLN A 126 27.46 -4.36 -20.12
CA GLN A 126 28.65 -3.92 -20.85
C GLN A 126 28.29 -3.56 -22.29
N SER A 127 28.82 -2.44 -22.77
CA SER A 127 28.62 -1.98 -24.14
C SER A 127 29.79 -1.10 -24.59
N SER A 128 30.21 -1.25 -25.85
CA SER A 128 31.11 -0.32 -26.53
C SER A 128 30.37 0.86 -27.17
N GLN A 129 29.04 0.78 -27.34
CA GLN A 129 28.22 1.90 -27.78
C GLN A 129 28.10 2.96 -26.69
N SER A 130 27.94 4.22 -27.11
CA SER A 130 27.77 5.35 -26.19
C SER A 130 26.29 5.61 -25.93
N TYR A 131 25.87 5.45 -24.67
CA TYR A 131 24.56 5.85 -24.17
C TYR A 131 24.68 7.05 -23.20
N PRO A 132 23.70 7.97 -23.20
CA PRO A 132 23.67 9.07 -22.25
C PRO A 132 23.45 8.56 -20.81
N VAL A 133 23.88 9.37 -19.85
CA VAL A 133 23.75 9.10 -18.41
C VAL A 133 22.86 10.16 -17.80
N ALA A 134 21.94 9.75 -16.92
CA ALA A 134 20.95 10.63 -16.34
C ALA A 134 21.56 11.60 -15.32
N THR A 135 21.01 12.80 -15.28
CA THR A 135 21.27 13.79 -14.22
C THR A 135 20.16 13.73 -13.19
N PHE A 136 20.53 13.59 -11.92
CA PHE A 136 19.62 13.55 -10.79
C PHE A 136 19.29 14.97 -10.34
N GLY A 137 18.00 15.22 -10.14
CA GLY A 137 17.49 16.44 -9.55
C GLY A 137 17.32 16.31 -8.05
N ASP A 138 16.92 17.40 -7.42
CA ASP A 138 16.55 17.44 -6.01
C ASP A 138 15.03 17.26 -5.86
N SER A 139 14.61 16.07 -5.43
CA SER A 139 13.19 15.73 -5.25
C SER A 139 12.51 16.58 -4.18
N THR A 140 13.27 17.19 -3.26
CA THR A 140 12.72 18.04 -2.20
C THR A 140 12.24 19.40 -2.72
N GLN A 141 12.62 19.76 -3.95
CA GLN A 141 12.21 21.03 -4.55
C GLN A 141 10.82 20.95 -5.20
N LEU A 142 10.14 19.80 -5.20
CA LEU A 142 8.81 19.64 -5.78
C LEU A 142 7.73 20.29 -4.91
N ALA A 143 6.84 21.04 -5.55
CA ALA A 143 5.65 21.61 -4.96
C ALA A 143 4.40 20.87 -5.48
N LYS A 144 3.38 20.74 -4.63
CA LYS A 144 2.10 20.09 -5.01
C LYS A 144 1.59 20.67 -6.33
N ARG A 145 1.20 19.78 -7.26
CA ARG A 145 0.76 20.05 -8.66
C ARG A 145 1.86 20.39 -9.66
N ASP A 146 3.13 20.36 -9.26
CA ASP A 146 4.20 20.44 -10.25
C ASP A 146 4.10 19.29 -11.25
N LEU A 147 4.27 19.63 -12.52
CA LEU A 147 4.32 18.64 -13.58
C LEU A 147 5.57 17.79 -13.47
N ILE A 148 5.36 16.50 -13.73
CA ILE A 148 6.39 15.49 -13.84
C ILE A 148 6.17 14.71 -15.13
N TRP A 149 7.21 14.01 -15.59
CA TRP A 149 7.12 13.14 -16.75
C TRP A 149 7.67 11.77 -16.41
N ILE A 150 6.93 10.72 -16.73
CA ILE A 150 7.39 9.35 -16.59
C ILE A 150 7.69 8.81 -17.99
N ASN A 151 8.84 8.15 -18.13
CA ASN A 151 9.23 7.50 -19.38
C ASN A 151 9.61 6.05 -19.10
N GLY A 152 8.93 5.10 -19.73
CA GLY A 152 9.00 3.70 -19.35
C GLY A 152 8.44 2.75 -20.39
N TYR A 153 8.71 1.47 -20.23
CA TYR A 153 8.20 0.43 -21.12
C TYR A 153 6.98 -0.24 -20.46
N PRO A 154 5.77 -0.10 -21.01
CA PRO A 154 4.64 -0.88 -20.57
C PRO A 154 4.89 -2.36 -20.92
N GLY A 155 4.53 -3.26 -20.02
CA GLY A 155 4.45 -4.68 -20.29
C GLY A 155 3.19 -4.98 -21.09
N SER A 156 3.23 -6.03 -21.91
CA SER A 156 2.05 -6.52 -22.62
C SER A 156 1.92 -8.04 -22.43
N PRO A 157 0.80 -8.54 -21.86
CA PRO A 157 0.56 -9.98 -21.77
C PRO A 157 0.43 -10.65 -23.14
N GLN A 158 0.12 -9.86 -24.19
CA GLN A 158 -0.23 -10.33 -25.52
C GLN A 158 0.92 -10.23 -26.52
N GLN A 159 2.01 -9.53 -26.18
CA GLN A 159 3.17 -9.35 -27.04
C GLN A 159 4.38 -10.11 -26.50
N SER A 160 5.23 -10.56 -27.41
CA SER A 160 6.52 -11.14 -27.04
C SER A 160 7.35 -10.11 -26.25
N PRO A 161 7.89 -10.47 -25.09
CA PRO A 161 8.69 -9.56 -24.27
C PRO A 161 9.81 -8.88 -25.08
N GLY A 162 9.85 -7.56 -25.01
CA GLY A 162 10.87 -6.75 -25.65
C GLY A 162 10.55 -6.32 -27.08
N THR A 163 9.26 -6.18 -27.41
CA THR A 163 8.77 -5.46 -28.62
C THR A 163 7.98 -4.20 -28.28
N GLU A 164 7.71 -3.96 -27.00
CA GLU A 164 6.81 -2.90 -26.55
C GLU A 164 7.42 -1.51 -26.80
N PRO A 165 6.66 -0.54 -27.31
CA PRO A 165 7.14 0.83 -27.49
C PRO A 165 7.33 1.53 -26.14
N VAL A 166 8.26 2.47 -26.06
CA VAL A 166 8.41 3.32 -24.86
C VAL A 166 7.19 4.24 -24.72
N ALA A 167 6.62 4.26 -23.52
CA ALA A 167 5.55 5.14 -23.13
C ALA A 167 6.13 6.38 -22.44
N PHE A 168 5.58 7.55 -22.79
CA PHE A 168 5.94 8.85 -22.21
C PHE A 168 4.66 9.53 -21.74
N HIS A 169 4.48 9.63 -20.43
CA HIS A 169 3.28 10.20 -19.84
C HIS A 169 3.61 11.40 -18.96
N LYS A 170 2.69 12.37 -18.99
CA LYS A 170 2.69 13.52 -18.11
C LYS A 170 1.98 13.15 -16.81
N GLY A 171 2.46 13.67 -15.71
CA GLY A 171 1.82 13.54 -14.40
C GLY A 171 2.00 14.80 -13.58
N PHE A 172 1.56 14.76 -12.32
CA PHE A 172 1.89 15.81 -11.37
C PHE A 172 2.19 15.24 -9.99
N PHE A 173 3.10 15.90 -9.29
CA PHE A 173 3.44 15.58 -7.91
C PHE A 173 2.26 15.92 -6.97
N THR A 174 1.90 15.00 -6.08
CA THR A 174 0.78 15.19 -5.14
C THR A 174 1.29 15.53 -3.74
N SER A 175 2.14 14.67 -3.17
CA SER A 175 2.63 14.80 -1.80
C SER A 175 3.88 13.94 -1.57
N GLN A 176 4.56 14.20 -0.47
CA GLN A 176 5.58 13.29 0.07
C GLN A 176 5.05 12.66 1.36
N VAL A 177 5.08 11.33 1.45
CA VAL A 177 4.63 10.56 2.62
C VAL A 177 5.83 9.90 3.27
N ASN A 178 6.06 10.22 4.54
CA ASN A 178 7.13 9.62 5.32
C ASN A 178 6.59 8.40 6.07
N ASP A 179 6.61 7.24 5.42
CA ASP A 179 6.26 5.96 6.03
C ASP A 179 7.52 5.07 6.10
N PRO A 180 8.00 4.70 7.29
CA PRO A 180 9.16 3.82 7.42
C PRO A 180 8.93 2.41 6.86
N HIS A 181 7.68 2.01 6.59
CA HIS A 181 7.33 0.70 6.05
C HIS A 181 7.15 0.69 4.52
N SER A 182 7.33 1.83 3.83
CA SER A 182 7.03 1.94 2.40
C SER A 182 8.14 1.46 1.46
N GLU A 183 9.14 0.71 1.94
CA GLU A 183 10.29 0.26 1.12
C GLU A 183 11.00 1.39 0.34
N GLY A 184 10.90 2.64 0.81
CA GLY A 184 11.45 3.84 0.18
C GLY A 184 10.47 4.62 -0.71
N TYR A 185 9.28 4.09 -0.98
CA TYR A 185 8.21 4.78 -1.70
C TYR A 185 7.63 5.91 -0.86
N SER A 186 8.12 7.13 -1.09
CA SER A 186 7.69 8.31 -0.33
C SER A 186 7.23 9.45 -1.23
N LEU A 187 7.49 9.42 -2.54
CA LEU A 187 7.07 10.46 -3.47
C LEU A 187 5.79 10.04 -4.18
N MET A 188 4.68 10.72 -3.89
CA MET A 188 3.37 10.44 -4.46
C MET A 188 3.10 11.35 -5.67
N PHE A 189 2.46 10.81 -6.69
CA PHE A 189 2.09 11.55 -7.89
C PHE A 189 0.88 10.93 -8.58
N THR A 190 0.33 11.61 -9.58
CA THR A 190 -0.72 11.04 -10.45
C THR A 190 -0.22 11.06 -11.89
N THR A 191 -0.35 9.94 -12.59
CA THR A 191 -0.15 9.85 -14.04
C THR A 191 -0.97 8.70 -14.62
N ILE A 192 -0.89 8.52 -15.94
CA ILE A 192 -1.33 7.30 -16.60
C ILE A 192 -0.12 6.37 -16.62
N ALA A 193 -0.21 5.23 -15.93
CA ALA A 193 0.83 4.20 -15.94
C ALA A 193 0.19 2.85 -16.26
N ALA A 194 0.96 1.98 -16.92
CA ALA A 194 0.57 0.62 -17.23
C ALA A 194 1.45 -0.39 -16.47
N PRO A 195 0.99 -1.63 -16.27
CA PRO A 195 1.84 -2.72 -15.79
C PRO A 195 3.17 -2.78 -16.58
N GLY A 196 4.26 -3.19 -15.94
CA GLY A 196 5.61 -3.26 -16.55
C GLY A 196 6.39 -1.93 -16.56
N MET A 197 5.75 -0.80 -16.26
CA MET A 197 6.47 0.48 -16.13
C MET A 197 7.27 0.61 -14.83
N SER A 198 7.23 -0.33 -13.89
CA SER A 198 8.06 -0.28 -12.68
C SER A 198 9.53 -0.11 -13.02
N GLY A 199 10.23 0.75 -12.29
CA GLY A 199 11.62 1.15 -12.52
C GLY A 199 11.76 2.33 -13.48
N SER A 200 10.66 2.90 -13.99
CA SER A 200 10.72 4.05 -14.89
C SER A 200 11.28 5.29 -14.20
N PRO A 201 12.20 6.04 -14.84
CA PRO A 201 12.59 7.36 -14.37
C PRO A 201 11.42 8.35 -14.45
N ILE A 202 11.31 9.16 -13.40
CA ILE A 202 10.42 10.31 -13.32
C ILE A 202 11.27 11.56 -13.41
N PHE A 203 10.90 12.46 -14.31
CA PHE A 203 11.61 13.68 -14.64
C PHE A 203 10.89 14.92 -14.12
N ASP A 204 11.66 15.92 -13.69
CA ASP A 204 11.17 17.27 -13.47
C ASP A 204 11.11 18.09 -14.76
N ALA A 205 10.69 19.36 -14.62
CA ALA A 205 10.53 20.29 -15.73
C ALA A 205 11.85 20.67 -16.44
N SER A 206 13.02 20.24 -15.96
CA SER A 206 14.31 20.45 -16.62
C SER A 206 14.96 19.15 -17.07
N GLY A 207 14.20 18.05 -17.13
CA GLY A 207 14.68 16.76 -17.60
C GLY A 207 15.63 16.07 -16.62
N ARG A 208 15.61 16.43 -15.32
CA ARG A 208 16.38 15.74 -14.29
C ARG A 208 15.55 14.63 -13.65
N VAL A 209 16.18 13.50 -13.34
CA VAL A 209 15.52 12.39 -12.65
C VAL A 209 15.30 12.74 -11.18
N ILE A 210 14.05 12.79 -10.76
CA ILE A 210 13.62 13.13 -9.39
C ILE A 210 13.07 11.94 -8.61
N ALA A 211 12.71 10.85 -9.29
CA ALA A 211 12.25 9.63 -8.64
C ALA A 211 12.27 8.43 -9.61
N ILE A 212 12.14 7.24 -9.04
CA ILE A 212 11.92 5.98 -9.76
C ILE A 212 10.52 5.47 -9.43
N PHE A 213 9.67 5.31 -10.43
CA PHE A 213 8.32 4.78 -10.27
C PHE A 213 8.35 3.30 -9.88
N GLY A 214 7.48 2.85 -8.96
CA GLY A 214 7.37 1.41 -8.70
C GLY A 214 6.06 0.86 -8.13
N GLN A 215 5.26 1.63 -7.39
CA GLN A 215 4.01 1.11 -6.83
C GLN A 215 2.77 1.92 -7.27
N SER A 216 1.67 1.23 -7.54
CA SER A 216 0.36 1.85 -7.73
C SER A 216 -0.44 1.88 -6.42
N GLY A 217 -0.96 3.06 -6.07
CA GLY A 217 -1.91 3.25 -4.97
C GLY A 217 -3.34 3.45 -5.45
N ASP A 218 -4.23 3.73 -4.50
CA ASP A 218 -5.65 3.95 -4.77
C ASP A 218 -5.90 5.23 -5.59
N MET A 219 -7.00 5.23 -6.35
CA MET A 219 -7.49 6.39 -7.12
C MET A 219 -6.52 6.96 -8.18
N GLY A 220 -5.55 6.17 -8.64
CA GLY A 220 -4.58 6.62 -9.63
C GLY A 220 -3.44 7.46 -9.04
N VAL A 221 -3.33 7.52 -7.71
CA VAL A 221 -2.11 7.98 -7.04
C VAL A 221 -1.09 6.87 -7.10
N LEU A 222 0.10 7.18 -7.59
CA LEU A 222 1.22 6.29 -7.76
C LEU A 222 2.37 6.74 -6.85
N ALA A 223 3.27 5.82 -6.54
CA ALA A 223 4.40 6.06 -5.66
C ALA A 223 5.73 5.81 -6.37
N GLY A 224 6.71 6.65 -6.03
CA GLY A 224 8.08 6.56 -6.49
C GLY A 224 9.08 6.74 -5.36
N ILE A 225 10.27 6.23 -5.60
CA ILE A 225 11.41 6.33 -4.68
C ILE A 225 12.17 7.61 -5.03
N PRO A 226 12.30 8.59 -4.13
CA PRO A 226 12.90 9.90 -4.43
C PRO A 226 14.38 9.81 -4.80
N SER A 227 14.82 10.68 -5.72
CA SER A 227 16.22 10.77 -6.18
C SER A 227 17.20 11.01 -5.04
N ASN A 228 16.83 11.80 -4.03
CA ASN A 228 17.68 12.10 -2.88
C ASN A 228 17.94 10.86 -2.02
N PHE A 229 16.92 10.02 -1.82
CA PHE A 229 17.04 8.75 -1.11
C PHE A 229 17.94 7.77 -1.88
N VAL A 230 17.72 7.66 -3.19
CA VAL A 230 18.57 6.81 -4.05
C VAL A 230 20.02 7.29 -4.06
N SER A 231 20.25 8.60 -4.13
CA SER A 231 21.61 9.17 -4.14
C SER A 231 22.36 8.82 -2.85
N ASP A 232 21.68 8.91 -1.69
CA ASP A 232 22.26 8.53 -0.39
C ASP A 232 22.57 7.03 -0.31
N LEU A 233 21.67 6.17 -0.81
CA LEU A 233 21.91 4.72 -0.90
C LEU A 233 23.14 4.38 -1.75
N LEU A 234 23.26 5.00 -2.91
CA LEU A 234 24.34 4.74 -3.85
C LEU A 234 25.70 5.23 -3.31
N GLN A 235 25.73 6.39 -2.66
CA GLN A 235 26.95 6.93 -2.03
C GLN A 235 27.46 6.04 -0.88
N LYS A 236 26.55 5.41 -0.13
CA LYS A 236 26.90 4.51 0.99
C LYS A 236 27.32 3.11 0.53
N SER A 237 27.10 2.75 -0.74
CA SER A 237 27.42 1.42 -1.26
C SER A 237 28.90 1.30 -1.63
N SER A 238 29.65 0.49 -0.89
CA SER A 238 31.06 0.18 -1.20
C SER A 238 31.25 -0.54 -2.53
N LYS A 239 30.21 -1.21 -3.05
CA LYS A 239 30.24 -1.91 -4.36
C LYS A 239 30.07 -0.97 -5.54
N LEU A 240 29.45 0.19 -5.34
CA LEU A 240 29.11 1.16 -6.39
C LEU A 240 29.86 2.49 -6.25
N ASN A 241 30.73 2.63 -5.25
CA ASN A 241 31.47 3.87 -4.95
C ASN A 241 32.36 4.40 -6.09
N GLN A 242 32.71 3.56 -7.07
CA GLN A 242 33.47 3.97 -8.26
C GLN A 242 32.59 4.56 -9.38
N MET A 243 31.27 4.48 -9.26
CA MET A 243 30.32 5.00 -10.24
C MET A 243 29.78 6.36 -9.79
N THR A 244 30.30 7.43 -10.39
CA THR A 244 29.91 8.80 -10.06
C THR A 244 28.52 9.12 -10.64
N LEU A 245 27.60 9.51 -9.76
CA LEU A 245 26.30 10.08 -10.14
C LEU A 245 26.44 11.55 -10.52
N THR A 246 25.76 11.95 -11.59
CA THR A 246 25.60 13.37 -11.92
C THR A 246 24.41 13.92 -11.15
N VAL A 247 24.63 14.84 -10.21
CA VAL A 247 23.57 15.48 -9.42
C VAL A 247 23.57 16.99 -9.70
N ASP A 248 22.38 17.53 -9.98
CA ASP A 248 22.16 18.94 -10.29
C ASP A 248 21.04 19.47 -9.39
N ARG A 249 21.42 20.17 -8.32
CA ARG A 249 20.50 20.77 -7.33
C ARG A 249 20.13 22.21 -7.65
N SER A 250 20.50 22.73 -8.84
CA SER A 250 20.16 24.10 -9.24
C SER A 250 18.65 24.35 -9.15
N ALA A 251 18.25 25.53 -8.70
CA ALA A 251 16.86 25.93 -8.74
C ALA A 251 16.37 26.02 -10.19
N LEU A 252 15.08 25.79 -10.41
CA LEU A 252 14.43 26.00 -11.72
C LEU A 252 14.20 27.50 -11.95
N THR A 253 14.58 28.02 -13.13
CA THR A 253 14.21 29.37 -13.59
C THR A 253 12.98 29.33 -14.47
N GLY A 254 12.05 30.26 -14.23
CA GLY A 254 10.80 30.39 -14.98
C GLY A 254 9.58 29.84 -14.24
N THR A 255 8.40 30.03 -14.83
CA THR A 255 7.14 29.53 -14.27
C THR A 255 7.08 28.01 -14.43
N ARG A 256 6.99 27.28 -13.31
CA ARG A 256 6.76 25.83 -13.35
C ARG A 256 5.48 25.57 -14.15
N PRO A 257 5.49 24.67 -15.12
CA PRO A 257 4.30 24.44 -15.91
C PRO A 257 3.25 23.80 -14.99
N GLN A 258 2.05 24.39 -14.99
CA GLN A 258 0.92 24.00 -14.14
C GLN A 258 -0.25 23.61 -15.06
N LEU A 259 -1.11 22.70 -14.61
CA LEU A 259 -2.29 22.23 -15.35
C LEU A 259 -3.43 23.28 -15.42
N SER A 260 -3.16 24.58 -15.28
CA SER A 260 -4.21 25.60 -15.21
C SER A 260 -5.05 25.68 -16.49
N THR A 261 -4.47 25.40 -17.66
CA THR A 261 -5.13 25.42 -18.98
C THR A 261 -5.01 24.06 -19.69
N PRO A 262 -5.84 23.06 -19.36
CA PRO A 262 -5.81 21.76 -20.01
C PRO A 262 -6.28 21.86 -21.47
N GLN A 263 -5.60 21.14 -22.37
CA GLN A 263 -5.94 21.11 -23.80
C GLN A 263 -6.31 19.71 -24.28
N THR A 264 -5.70 18.68 -23.70
CA THR A 264 -5.91 17.28 -24.06
C THR A 264 -6.81 16.55 -23.06
N ALA A 265 -7.38 15.41 -23.46
CA ALA A 265 -8.13 14.56 -22.54
C ALA A 265 -7.29 14.17 -21.31
N GLU A 266 -6.01 13.90 -21.52
CA GLU A 266 -5.03 13.60 -20.48
C GLU A 266 -4.80 14.79 -19.55
N ASP A 267 -4.69 16.02 -20.07
CA ASP A 267 -4.55 17.21 -19.23
C ASP A 267 -5.79 17.43 -18.34
N TYR A 268 -6.99 17.28 -18.91
CA TYR A 268 -8.24 17.38 -18.15
C TYR A 268 -8.33 16.28 -17.10
N PHE A 269 -7.98 15.04 -17.45
CA PHE A 269 -7.92 13.93 -16.49
C PHE A 269 -6.98 14.27 -15.32
N LEU A 270 -5.74 14.65 -15.62
CA LEU A 270 -4.73 14.97 -14.61
C LEU A 270 -5.20 16.14 -13.73
N ARG A 271 -5.75 17.21 -14.33
CA ARG A 271 -6.27 18.35 -13.56
C ARG A 271 -7.41 17.93 -12.63
N GLY A 272 -8.33 17.11 -13.11
CA GLY A 272 -9.44 16.57 -12.34
C GLY A 272 -8.97 15.77 -11.12
N VAL A 273 -7.99 14.86 -11.30
CA VAL A 273 -7.42 14.12 -10.15
C VAL A 273 -6.69 15.04 -9.17
N SER A 274 -6.01 16.09 -9.67
CA SER A 274 -5.29 17.06 -8.81
C SER A 274 -6.20 17.91 -7.90
N GLN A 275 -7.50 17.85 -8.14
CA GLN A 275 -8.55 18.58 -7.44
C GLN A 275 -9.58 17.62 -6.82
N ILE A 276 -9.20 16.39 -6.49
CA ILE A 276 -10.13 15.38 -5.93
C ILE A 276 -10.82 15.84 -4.63
N ASP A 277 -10.20 16.76 -3.88
CA ASP A 277 -10.76 17.40 -2.68
C ASP A 277 -11.90 18.39 -3.02
N GLN A 278 -12.05 18.76 -4.29
CA GLN A 278 -13.11 19.61 -4.85
C GLN A 278 -13.95 18.77 -5.82
N PRO A 279 -14.87 17.93 -5.32
CA PRO A 279 -15.49 16.89 -6.11
C PRO A 279 -16.23 17.42 -7.34
N GLN A 280 -16.90 18.58 -7.26
CA GLN A 280 -17.57 19.16 -8.42
C GLN A 280 -16.60 19.57 -9.54
N SER A 281 -15.48 20.24 -9.18
CA SER A 281 -14.44 20.65 -10.13
C SER A 281 -13.79 19.43 -10.78
N ALA A 282 -13.47 18.40 -9.97
CA ALA A 282 -12.91 17.15 -10.47
C ALA A 282 -13.87 16.43 -11.43
N LEU A 283 -15.17 16.34 -11.11
CA LEU A 283 -16.17 15.72 -11.98
C LEU A 283 -16.31 16.47 -13.32
N ALA A 284 -16.22 17.80 -13.33
CA ALA A 284 -16.27 18.59 -14.55
C ALA A 284 -15.08 18.30 -15.47
N ASP A 285 -13.87 18.27 -14.91
CA ASP A 285 -12.65 17.94 -15.64
C ASP A 285 -12.64 16.50 -16.17
N LEU A 286 -13.05 15.54 -15.35
CA LEU A 286 -13.15 14.13 -15.77
C LEU A 286 -14.21 13.95 -16.86
N THR A 287 -15.30 14.71 -16.80
CA THR A 287 -16.32 14.71 -17.87
C THR A 287 -15.76 15.30 -19.16
N LYS A 288 -14.99 16.40 -19.08
CA LYS A 288 -14.35 16.97 -20.26
C LYS A 288 -13.29 16.05 -20.86
N ALA A 289 -12.53 15.34 -20.03
CA ALA A 289 -11.59 14.32 -20.47
C ALA A 289 -12.30 13.20 -21.26
N ILE A 290 -13.46 12.75 -20.77
CA ILE A 290 -14.29 11.74 -21.43
C ILE A 290 -14.85 12.23 -22.77
N GLU A 291 -15.31 13.48 -22.84
CA GLU A 291 -15.78 14.09 -24.09
C GLU A 291 -14.69 14.14 -25.16
N LEU A 292 -13.46 14.49 -24.76
CA LEU A 292 -12.32 14.61 -25.68
C LEU A 292 -11.76 13.24 -26.10
N ASN A 293 -11.76 12.26 -25.20
CA ASN A 293 -11.34 10.89 -25.50
C ASN A 293 -12.25 9.86 -24.81
N PRO A 294 -13.35 9.43 -25.47
CA PRO A 294 -14.30 8.49 -24.88
C PRO A 294 -13.74 7.09 -24.62
N LYS A 295 -12.56 6.76 -25.15
CA LYS A 295 -11.87 5.48 -24.95
C LYS A 295 -10.93 5.49 -23.75
N LEU A 296 -10.67 6.66 -23.16
CA LEU A 296 -9.79 6.76 -22.00
C LEU A 296 -10.54 6.25 -20.75
N MET A 297 -10.16 5.06 -20.28
CA MET A 297 -10.85 4.38 -19.17
C MET A 297 -10.66 5.06 -17.81
N MET A 298 -9.49 5.65 -17.57
CA MET A 298 -9.11 6.21 -16.27
C MET A 298 -10.03 7.35 -15.78
N PRO A 299 -10.47 8.29 -16.63
CA PRO A 299 -11.51 9.24 -16.30
C PRO A 299 -12.81 8.60 -15.80
N TYR A 300 -13.34 7.57 -16.47
CA TYR A 300 -14.56 6.89 -16.02
C TYR A 300 -14.37 6.24 -14.65
N ARG A 301 -13.28 5.48 -14.45
CA ARG A 301 -12.98 4.83 -13.16
C ARG A 301 -12.87 5.84 -12.01
N THR A 302 -12.18 6.95 -12.26
CA THR A 302 -11.99 8.01 -11.27
C THR A 302 -13.31 8.72 -10.97
N ARG A 303 -14.07 9.05 -12.02
CA ARG A 303 -15.38 9.70 -11.90
C ARG A 303 -16.37 8.80 -11.13
N ALA A 304 -16.33 7.49 -11.38
CA ALA A 304 -17.12 6.51 -10.64
C ALA A 304 -16.81 6.53 -9.15
N THR A 305 -15.52 6.57 -8.78
CA THR A 305 -15.07 6.60 -7.39
C THR A 305 -15.52 7.89 -6.68
N ILE A 306 -15.41 9.04 -7.36
CA ILE A 306 -15.87 10.32 -6.81
C ILE A 306 -17.40 10.31 -6.64
N ARG A 307 -18.15 9.86 -7.65
CA ARG A 307 -19.61 9.71 -7.58
C ARG A 307 -20.04 8.81 -6.43
N ALA A 308 -19.35 7.68 -6.24
CA ALA A 308 -19.61 6.75 -5.15
C ALA A 308 -19.48 7.43 -3.77
N ARG A 309 -18.42 8.22 -3.57
CA ARG A 309 -18.20 8.99 -2.33
C ARG A 309 -19.26 10.08 -2.10
N MET A 310 -19.80 10.64 -3.18
CA MET A 310 -20.90 11.60 -3.14
C MET A 310 -22.28 10.94 -2.99
N GLY A 311 -22.36 9.61 -2.90
CA GLY A 311 -23.62 8.87 -2.80
C GLY A 311 -24.34 8.65 -4.14
N ASP A 312 -23.80 9.11 -5.27
CA ASP A 312 -24.32 8.81 -6.61
C ASP A 312 -23.92 7.39 -7.05
N ARG A 313 -24.54 6.39 -6.40
CA ARG A 313 -24.32 4.97 -6.68
C ARG A 313 -24.66 4.62 -8.12
N GLN A 314 -25.73 5.20 -8.68
CA GLN A 314 -26.17 4.89 -10.04
C GLN A 314 -25.20 5.43 -11.10
N GLY A 315 -24.75 6.68 -10.96
CA GLY A 315 -23.77 7.27 -11.86
C GLY A 315 -22.40 6.59 -11.76
N ALA A 316 -22.01 6.15 -10.55
CA ALA A 316 -20.80 5.33 -10.38
C ALA A 316 -20.90 3.99 -11.12
N MET A 317 -22.03 3.28 -10.99
CA MET A 317 -22.25 2.01 -11.69
C MET A 317 -22.20 2.17 -13.21
N ARG A 318 -22.83 3.21 -13.77
CA ARG A 318 -22.78 3.51 -15.22
C ARG A 318 -21.35 3.75 -15.73
N ASP A 319 -20.53 4.45 -14.95
CA ASP A 319 -19.13 4.68 -15.30
C ASP A 319 -18.33 3.38 -15.26
N PHE A 320 -18.50 2.53 -14.23
CA PHE A 320 -17.84 1.23 -14.18
C PHE A 320 -18.27 0.30 -15.31
N GLU A 321 -19.55 0.28 -15.68
CA GLU A 321 -20.03 -0.48 -16.84
C GLU A 321 -19.35 -0.02 -18.14
N THR A 322 -19.09 1.28 -18.27
CA THR A 322 -18.35 1.81 -19.42
C THR A 322 -16.89 1.36 -19.41
N VAL A 323 -16.22 1.41 -18.24
CA VAL A 323 -14.86 0.87 -18.09
C VAL A 323 -14.81 -0.60 -18.50
N LEU A 324 -15.79 -1.41 -18.08
CA LEU A 324 -15.84 -2.84 -18.42
C LEU A 324 -16.06 -3.11 -19.90
N LYS A 325 -16.79 -2.25 -20.61
CA LYS A 325 -16.94 -2.33 -22.08
C LYS A 325 -15.66 -1.96 -22.82
N LEU A 326 -14.87 -1.05 -22.26
CA LEU A 326 -13.63 -0.56 -22.87
C LEU A 326 -12.41 -1.44 -22.55
N ASN A 327 -12.44 -2.21 -21.46
CA ASN A 327 -11.33 -3.03 -20.99
C ASN A 327 -11.46 -4.49 -21.50
N PRO A 328 -10.54 -5.00 -22.34
CA PRO A 328 -10.59 -6.40 -22.79
C PRO A 328 -10.28 -7.42 -21.69
N ASP A 329 -9.43 -7.08 -20.72
CA ASP A 329 -9.01 -7.98 -19.64
C ASP A 329 -10.02 -7.99 -18.48
N ARG A 330 -10.75 -6.88 -18.29
CA ARG A 330 -11.84 -6.67 -17.30
C ARG A 330 -11.51 -6.91 -15.82
N SER A 331 -10.51 -7.72 -15.48
CA SER A 331 -10.16 -8.17 -14.13
C SER A 331 -10.02 -7.00 -13.15
N ASP A 332 -9.14 -6.05 -13.46
CA ASP A 332 -8.91 -4.86 -12.61
C ASP A 332 -10.17 -4.00 -12.44
N ALA A 333 -10.96 -3.86 -13.51
CA ALA A 333 -12.17 -3.05 -13.50
C ALA A 333 -13.29 -3.72 -12.68
N LEU A 334 -13.40 -5.05 -12.76
CA LEU A 334 -14.32 -5.86 -11.96
C LEU A 334 -13.94 -5.82 -10.49
N SER A 335 -12.65 -5.99 -10.17
CA SER A 335 -12.13 -5.86 -8.81
C SER A 335 -12.45 -4.49 -8.20
N ALA A 336 -12.23 -3.41 -8.96
CA ALA A 336 -12.57 -2.05 -8.50
C ALA A 336 -14.08 -1.87 -8.25
N ARG A 337 -14.94 -2.42 -9.13
CA ARG A 337 -16.39 -2.37 -8.95
C ARG A 337 -16.86 -3.20 -7.75
N ALA A 338 -16.26 -4.38 -7.55
CA ALA A 338 -16.54 -5.25 -6.40
C ALA A 338 -16.26 -4.53 -5.07
N GLN A 339 -15.13 -3.83 -4.95
CA GLN A 339 -14.80 -3.03 -3.77
C GLN A 339 -15.84 -1.94 -3.49
N MET A 340 -16.34 -1.26 -4.51
CA MET A 340 -17.41 -0.26 -4.35
C MET A 340 -18.72 -0.91 -3.92
N ARG A 341 -19.08 -2.07 -4.48
CA ARG A 341 -20.25 -2.84 -4.06
C ARG A 341 -20.18 -3.26 -2.60
N ILE A 342 -19.00 -3.67 -2.11
CA ILE A 342 -18.77 -3.96 -0.70
C ILE A 342 -19.06 -2.74 0.19
N GLN A 343 -18.61 -1.54 -0.21
CA GLN A 343 -18.89 -0.29 0.54
C GLN A 343 -20.38 0.03 0.60
N TRP A 344 -21.13 -0.32 -0.45
CA TRP A 344 -22.59 -0.21 -0.47
C TRP A 344 -23.33 -1.42 0.12
N ASN A 345 -22.61 -2.31 0.81
CA ASN A 345 -23.13 -3.55 1.41
C ASN A 345 -23.77 -4.54 0.41
N ASP A 346 -23.45 -4.43 -0.88
CA ASP A 346 -23.84 -5.37 -1.93
C ASP A 346 -22.81 -6.48 -2.07
N LEU A 347 -22.75 -7.35 -1.05
CA LEU A 347 -21.78 -8.44 -0.98
C LEU A 347 -21.99 -9.47 -2.09
N THR A 348 -23.25 -9.77 -2.45
CA THR A 348 -23.59 -10.71 -3.53
C THR A 348 -23.10 -10.19 -4.88
N GLY A 349 -23.33 -8.91 -5.19
CA GLY A 349 -22.80 -8.29 -6.40
C GLY A 349 -21.27 -8.24 -6.40
N ALA A 350 -20.63 -8.01 -5.26
CA ALA A 350 -19.17 -8.04 -5.18
C ALA A 350 -18.59 -9.44 -5.46
N ILE A 351 -19.23 -10.50 -4.94
CA ILE A 351 -18.85 -11.89 -5.23
C ILE A 351 -18.99 -12.20 -6.72
N ALA A 352 -20.06 -11.75 -7.37
CA ALA A 352 -20.25 -11.93 -8.80
C ALA A 352 -19.14 -11.26 -9.61
N ASP A 353 -18.77 -10.02 -9.27
CA ASP A 353 -17.69 -9.29 -9.93
C ASP A 353 -16.32 -9.96 -9.74
N TYR A 354 -15.99 -10.42 -8.52
CA TYR A 354 -14.74 -11.16 -8.30
C TYR A 354 -14.74 -12.50 -9.02
N THR A 355 -15.88 -13.18 -9.10
CA THR A 355 -15.99 -14.45 -9.83
C THR A 355 -15.73 -14.25 -11.31
N GLU A 356 -16.29 -13.20 -11.91
CA GLU A 356 -16.01 -12.83 -13.29
C GLU A 356 -14.55 -12.39 -13.46
N ALA A 357 -13.97 -11.63 -12.53
CA ALA A 357 -12.57 -11.22 -12.58
C ALA A 357 -11.62 -12.44 -12.60
N LEU A 358 -11.92 -13.47 -11.80
CA LEU A 358 -11.16 -14.71 -11.75
C LEU A 358 -11.30 -15.57 -13.01
N GLN A 359 -12.31 -15.35 -13.86
CA GLN A 359 -12.37 -16.00 -15.18
C GLN A 359 -11.33 -15.41 -16.14
N HIS A 360 -11.01 -14.12 -15.98
CA HIS A 360 -9.99 -13.43 -16.78
C HIS A 360 -8.58 -13.60 -16.20
N ALA A 361 -8.46 -13.62 -14.86
CA ALA A 361 -7.19 -13.74 -14.15
C ALA A 361 -7.26 -14.83 -13.04
N PRO A 362 -7.27 -16.12 -13.41
CA PRO A 362 -7.54 -17.23 -12.47
C PRO A 362 -6.44 -17.48 -11.43
N GLN A 363 -5.22 -17.00 -11.68
CA GLN A 363 -4.07 -17.16 -10.79
C GLN A 363 -3.73 -15.86 -10.04
N THR A 364 -4.74 -15.09 -9.64
CA THR A 364 -4.56 -13.83 -8.91
C THR A 364 -4.93 -13.98 -7.43
N PRO A 365 -3.95 -14.13 -6.53
CA PRO A 365 -4.20 -14.37 -5.10
C PRO A 365 -5.05 -13.29 -4.44
N SER A 366 -4.86 -12.01 -4.81
CA SER A 366 -5.64 -10.90 -4.23
C SER A 366 -7.12 -10.98 -4.58
N LEU A 367 -7.50 -11.48 -5.76
CA LEU A 367 -8.91 -11.68 -6.12
C LEU A 367 -9.53 -12.83 -5.32
N LEU A 368 -8.82 -13.95 -5.19
CA LEU A 368 -9.25 -15.09 -4.37
C LEU A 368 -9.41 -14.66 -2.91
N PHE A 369 -8.42 -13.97 -2.36
CA PHE A 369 -8.46 -13.45 -1.00
C PHE A 369 -9.65 -12.52 -0.77
N ASN A 370 -9.86 -11.55 -1.66
CA ASN A 370 -10.96 -10.60 -1.52
C ASN A 370 -12.34 -11.24 -1.69
N ARG A 371 -12.48 -12.21 -2.60
CA ARG A 371 -13.72 -12.99 -2.74
C ARG A 371 -13.96 -13.87 -1.52
N GLY A 372 -12.93 -14.52 -1.00
CA GLY A 372 -12.97 -15.33 0.22
C GLY A 372 -13.37 -14.52 1.45
N MET A 373 -12.83 -13.32 1.61
CA MET A 373 -13.26 -12.36 2.65
C MET A 373 -14.72 -11.95 2.48
N THR A 374 -15.17 -11.72 1.25
CA THR A 374 -16.56 -11.33 0.96
C THR A 374 -17.53 -12.49 1.25
N HIS A 375 -17.16 -13.72 0.92
CA HIS A 375 -17.90 -14.93 1.29
C HIS A 375 -18.00 -15.07 2.81
N SER A 376 -16.90 -14.88 3.54
CA SER A 376 -16.88 -14.95 5.01
C SER A 376 -17.84 -13.92 5.63
N ARG A 377 -17.81 -12.67 5.15
CA ARG A 377 -18.73 -11.61 5.59
C ARG A 377 -20.21 -11.91 5.31
N LEU A 378 -20.50 -12.66 4.25
CA LEU A 378 -21.86 -13.09 3.91
C LEU A 378 -22.29 -14.36 4.67
N GLY A 379 -21.40 -14.97 5.46
CA GLY A 379 -21.64 -16.24 6.15
C GLY A 379 -21.45 -17.49 5.28
N ASN A 380 -20.95 -17.33 4.05
CA ASN A 380 -20.66 -18.42 3.12
C ASN A 380 -19.28 -19.05 3.43
N TYR A 381 -19.14 -19.60 4.64
CA TYR A 381 -17.83 -20.00 5.16
C TYR A 381 -17.16 -21.12 4.34
N GLN A 382 -17.90 -22.06 3.75
CA GLN A 382 -17.30 -23.09 2.89
C GLN A 382 -16.66 -22.49 1.64
N ALA A 383 -17.37 -21.62 0.91
CA ALA A 383 -16.80 -20.94 -0.26
C ALA A 383 -15.60 -20.06 0.11
N SER A 384 -15.63 -19.44 1.30
CA SER A 384 -14.49 -18.71 1.84
C SER A 384 -13.27 -19.61 2.07
N VAL A 385 -13.46 -20.80 2.63
CA VAL A 385 -12.40 -21.81 2.80
C VAL A 385 -11.80 -22.23 1.47
N ASP A 386 -12.64 -22.45 0.46
CA ASP A 386 -12.21 -22.87 -0.87
C ASP A 386 -11.33 -21.79 -1.53
N ASP A 387 -11.75 -20.52 -1.46
CA ASP A 387 -11.00 -19.38 -1.98
C ASP A 387 -9.65 -19.17 -1.28
N PHE A 388 -9.62 -19.20 0.06
CA PHE A 388 -8.35 -19.10 0.78
C PHE A 388 -7.44 -20.30 0.53
N THR A 389 -8.00 -21.49 0.33
CA THR A 389 -7.21 -22.67 -0.03
C THR A 389 -6.54 -22.50 -1.40
N ALA A 390 -7.28 -22.02 -2.40
CA ALA A 390 -6.71 -21.70 -3.71
C ALA A 390 -5.65 -20.59 -3.61
N GLY A 391 -5.89 -19.54 -2.81
CA GLY A 391 -4.93 -18.47 -2.55
C GLY A 391 -3.64 -18.97 -1.89
N ILE A 392 -3.76 -19.86 -0.88
CA ILE A 392 -2.62 -20.47 -0.18
C ILE A 392 -1.79 -21.35 -1.12
N VAL A 393 -2.39 -22.03 -2.10
CA VAL A 393 -1.62 -22.79 -3.11
C VAL A 393 -0.72 -21.85 -3.91
N LEU A 394 -1.19 -20.65 -4.26
CA LEU A 394 -0.42 -19.65 -4.99
C LEU A 394 0.59 -18.90 -4.08
N GLN A 395 0.22 -18.66 -2.82
CA GLN A 395 1.03 -17.95 -1.83
C GLN A 395 1.12 -18.75 -0.51
N PRO A 396 1.94 -19.81 -0.46
CA PRO A 396 1.93 -20.80 0.63
C PRO A 396 2.43 -20.30 2.00
N LYS A 397 2.93 -19.06 2.06
CA LYS A 397 3.36 -18.42 3.31
C LYS A 397 2.61 -17.11 3.60
N ASP A 398 1.43 -16.90 2.99
CA ASP A 398 0.53 -15.83 3.39
C ASP A 398 -0.12 -16.16 4.75
N ALA A 399 0.43 -15.59 5.83
CA ALA A 399 -0.07 -15.77 7.19
C ALA A 399 -1.54 -15.32 7.32
N VAL A 400 -1.93 -14.25 6.64
CA VAL A 400 -3.28 -13.69 6.71
C VAL A 400 -4.28 -14.64 6.08
N ALA A 401 -3.95 -15.25 4.93
CA ALA A 401 -4.82 -16.25 4.30
C ALA A 401 -5.07 -17.47 5.21
N TYR A 402 -4.06 -17.97 5.93
CA TYR A 402 -4.27 -19.03 6.93
C TYR A 402 -5.18 -18.55 8.08
N ARG A 403 -4.95 -17.35 8.61
CA ARG A 403 -5.77 -16.78 9.68
C ARG A 403 -7.24 -16.69 9.28
N GLU A 404 -7.52 -16.13 8.10
CA GLU A 404 -8.89 -15.93 7.64
C GLU A 404 -9.56 -17.26 7.23
N ARG A 405 -8.80 -18.24 6.71
CA ARG A 405 -9.31 -19.60 6.53
C ARG A 405 -9.64 -20.28 7.86
N GLY A 406 -8.79 -20.09 8.87
CA GLY A 406 -9.04 -20.52 10.25
C GLY A 406 -10.30 -19.91 10.83
N ARG A 407 -10.54 -18.61 10.61
CA ARG A 407 -11.78 -17.92 10.97
C ARG A 407 -13.00 -18.51 10.24
N SER A 408 -12.88 -18.83 8.96
CA SER A 408 -13.98 -19.47 8.22
C SER A 408 -14.24 -20.90 8.70
N TYR A 409 -13.20 -21.67 9.06
CA TYR A 409 -13.37 -22.97 9.72
C TYR A 409 -14.06 -22.84 11.08
N LEU A 410 -13.75 -21.80 11.87
CA LEU A 410 -14.48 -21.49 13.10
C LEU A 410 -15.97 -21.21 12.80
N GLY A 411 -16.29 -20.46 11.75
CA GLY A 411 -17.67 -20.25 11.29
C GLY A 411 -18.39 -21.55 10.89
N LEU A 412 -17.65 -22.55 10.40
CA LEU A 412 -18.15 -23.92 10.13
C LEU A 412 -18.13 -24.84 11.36
N GLN A 413 -17.72 -24.33 12.53
CA GLN A 413 -17.49 -25.12 13.76
C GLN A 413 -16.45 -26.24 13.62
N GLN A 414 -15.56 -26.15 12.63
CA GLN A 414 -14.46 -27.09 12.42
C GLN A 414 -13.23 -26.69 13.25
N LEU A 415 -13.38 -26.74 14.58
CA LEU A 415 -12.38 -26.23 15.53
C LEU A 415 -10.96 -26.80 15.34
N PRO A 416 -10.75 -28.11 15.08
CA PRO A 416 -9.41 -28.65 14.85
C PRO A 416 -8.72 -28.07 13.61
N SER A 417 -9.47 -27.88 12.51
CA SER A 417 -8.95 -27.24 11.29
C SER A 417 -8.61 -25.77 11.53
N ALA A 418 -9.48 -25.06 12.26
CA ALA A 418 -9.25 -23.68 12.65
C ALA A 418 -7.97 -23.52 13.48
N LEU A 419 -7.77 -24.34 14.51
CA LEU A 419 -6.55 -24.32 15.33
C LEU A 419 -5.30 -24.58 14.49
N LYS A 420 -5.33 -25.59 13.61
CA LYS A 420 -4.19 -25.92 12.74
C LYS A 420 -3.79 -24.75 11.84
N ASP A 421 -4.76 -24.06 11.26
CA ASP A 421 -4.50 -22.89 10.43
C ASP A 421 -4.02 -21.69 11.23
N LEU A 422 -4.54 -21.48 12.43
CA LEU A 422 -4.06 -20.42 13.33
C LEU A 422 -2.63 -20.69 13.83
N ASP A 423 -2.29 -21.94 14.14
CA ASP A 423 -0.92 -22.34 14.46
C ASP A 423 0.02 -22.04 13.29
N ARG A 424 -0.42 -22.35 12.06
CA ARG A 424 0.35 -22.03 10.86
C ARG A 424 0.48 -20.52 10.65
N SER A 425 -0.59 -19.76 10.85
CA SER A 425 -0.58 -18.30 10.78
C SER A 425 0.40 -17.70 11.79
N ILE A 426 0.39 -18.16 13.05
CA ILE A 426 1.27 -17.67 14.11
C ILE A 426 2.73 -18.04 13.85
N ALA A 427 2.99 -19.24 13.31
CA ALA A 427 4.32 -19.65 12.91
C ALA A 427 4.88 -18.79 11.76
N LEU A 428 4.01 -18.27 10.88
CA LEU A 428 4.38 -17.38 9.78
C LEU A 428 4.47 -15.91 10.20
N ASP A 429 3.57 -15.45 11.08
CA ASP A 429 3.55 -14.10 11.66
C ASP A 429 3.32 -14.16 13.18
N PRO A 430 4.41 -14.20 13.98
CA PRO A 430 4.33 -14.21 15.44
C PRO A 430 3.84 -12.91 16.06
N SER A 431 3.63 -11.85 15.26
CA SER A 431 3.14 -10.54 15.69
C SER A 431 1.65 -10.33 15.44
N SER A 432 0.93 -11.38 15.03
CA SER A 432 -0.50 -11.30 14.73
C SER A 432 -1.38 -11.39 15.98
N ALA A 433 -1.71 -10.25 16.61
CA ALA A 433 -2.61 -10.22 17.78
C ALA A 433 -3.95 -10.92 17.50
N VAL A 434 -4.51 -10.74 16.31
CA VAL A 434 -5.79 -11.34 15.88
C VAL A 434 -5.71 -12.86 15.81
N ALA A 435 -4.57 -13.45 15.41
CA ALA A 435 -4.44 -14.90 15.34
C ALA A 435 -4.38 -15.54 16.73
N TYR A 436 -3.68 -14.90 17.68
CA TYR A 436 -3.68 -15.32 19.08
C TYR A 436 -5.06 -15.19 19.71
N ASP A 437 -5.75 -14.06 19.50
CA ASP A 437 -7.12 -13.82 19.99
C ASP A 437 -8.11 -14.89 19.48
N LEU A 438 -8.11 -15.17 18.17
CA LEU A 438 -8.94 -16.24 17.60
C LEU A 438 -8.63 -17.62 18.22
N ARG A 439 -7.35 -17.91 18.49
CA ARG A 439 -6.94 -19.17 19.11
C ARG A 439 -7.36 -19.24 20.58
N CYS A 440 -7.28 -18.11 21.29
CA CYS A 440 -7.82 -17.94 22.65
C CYS A 440 -9.32 -18.24 22.66
N PHE A 441 -10.10 -17.61 21.77
CA PHE A 441 -11.54 -17.83 21.64
C PHE A 441 -11.90 -19.30 21.41
N ILE A 442 -11.22 -19.97 20.47
CA ILE A 442 -11.45 -21.38 20.18
C ILE A 442 -11.11 -22.27 21.38
N GLN A 443 -9.99 -21.99 22.05
CA GLN A 443 -9.57 -22.76 23.23
C GLN A 443 -10.52 -22.58 24.40
N MET A 444 -11.11 -21.39 24.60
CA MET A 444 -12.18 -21.19 25.58
C MET A 444 -13.40 -22.05 25.25
N GLY A 445 -13.82 -22.10 23.99
CA GLY A 445 -14.91 -22.97 23.52
C GLY A 445 -14.63 -24.47 23.67
N MET A 446 -13.38 -24.86 23.91
CA MET A 446 -12.94 -26.23 24.20
C MET A 446 -12.64 -26.46 25.70
N ASP A 447 -13.04 -25.53 26.58
CA ASP A 447 -12.76 -25.53 28.02
C ASP A 447 -11.26 -25.54 28.38
N ARG A 448 -10.38 -25.13 27.46
CA ARG A 448 -8.92 -25.06 27.66
C ARG A 448 -8.50 -23.68 28.16
N TYR A 449 -9.12 -23.23 29.25
CA TYR A 449 -9.01 -21.84 29.73
C TYR A 449 -7.58 -21.37 30.02
N GLN A 450 -6.70 -22.25 30.54
CA GLN A 450 -5.30 -21.87 30.79
C GLN A 450 -4.51 -21.62 29.50
N ALA A 451 -4.74 -22.42 28.46
CA ALA A 451 -4.13 -22.18 27.16
C ALA A 451 -4.68 -20.89 26.56
N ALA A 452 -6.00 -20.68 26.68
CA ALA A 452 -6.66 -19.47 26.18
C ALA A 452 -6.05 -18.21 26.83
N LEU A 453 -5.84 -18.21 28.15
CA LEU A 453 -5.17 -17.12 28.84
C LEU A 453 -3.77 -16.80 28.25
N ASN A 454 -2.97 -17.81 27.91
CA ASN A 454 -1.65 -17.60 27.32
C ASN A 454 -1.76 -16.87 25.98
N ASP A 455 -2.71 -17.29 25.14
CA ASP A 455 -2.94 -16.69 23.83
C ASP A 455 -3.52 -15.27 23.95
N CYS A 456 -4.53 -15.07 24.78
CA CYS A 456 -5.08 -13.75 25.05
C CYS A 456 -4.03 -12.79 25.66
N ASN A 457 -3.17 -13.27 26.57
CA ASN A 457 -2.04 -12.49 27.08
C ASN A 457 -1.11 -12.05 25.95
N ARG A 458 -0.77 -12.98 25.05
CA ARG A 458 0.10 -12.68 23.92
C ARG A 458 -0.53 -11.67 22.95
N ALA A 459 -1.84 -11.78 22.69
CA ALA A 459 -2.57 -10.81 21.89
C ALA A 459 -2.51 -9.40 22.50
N ILE A 460 -2.66 -9.28 23.82
CA ILE A 460 -2.59 -8.02 24.57
C ILE A 460 -1.16 -7.45 24.61
N GLU A 461 -0.14 -8.29 24.78
CA GLU A 461 1.26 -7.85 24.71
C GLU A 461 1.60 -7.24 23.35
N ILE A 462 1.09 -7.85 22.27
CA ILE A 462 1.29 -7.37 20.90
C ILE A 462 0.50 -6.09 20.65
N ASN A 463 -0.77 -6.05 21.08
CA ASN A 463 -1.64 -4.89 20.92
C ASN A 463 -2.37 -4.54 22.24
N PRO A 464 -1.77 -3.65 23.06
CA PRO A 464 -2.33 -3.28 24.36
C PRO A 464 -3.68 -2.55 24.33
N THR A 465 -4.13 -2.08 23.16
CA THR A 465 -5.43 -1.41 22.97
C THR A 465 -6.49 -2.33 22.34
N TYR A 466 -6.20 -3.62 22.19
CA TYR A 466 -7.12 -4.57 21.58
C TYR A 466 -8.25 -4.99 22.54
N ALA A 467 -9.35 -4.24 22.55
CA ALA A 467 -10.44 -4.40 23.52
C ALA A 467 -11.02 -5.83 23.59
N ILE A 468 -11.20 -6.49 22.45
CA ILE A 468 -11.76 -7.85 22.40
C ILE A 468 -10.86 -8.87 23.13
N ALA A 469 -9.53 -8.76 23.01
CA ALA A 469 -8.62 -9.68 23.68
C ALA A 469 -8.71 -9.57 25.21
N TYR A 470 -9.02 -8.39 25.75
CA TYR A 470 -9.32 -8.23 27.18
C TYR A 470 -10.67 -8.85 27.56
N ALA A 471 -11.70 -8.69 26.73
CA ALA A 471 -13.00 -9.32 26.98
C ALA A 471 -12.88 -10.86 26.95
N ASP A 472 -12.17 -11.41 25.97
CA ASP A 472 -11.91 -12.85 25.85
C ASP A 472 -11.05 -13.35 27.01
N ARG A 473 -10.02 -12.61 27.42
CA ARG A 473 -9.25 -12.95 28.63
C ARG A 473 -10.12 -12.95 29.88
N ALA A 474 -11.06 -12.01 30.00
CA ALA A 474 -12.01 -11.98 31.11
C ALA A 474 -12.93 -13.21 31.12
N PHE A 475 -13.39 -13.68 29.95
CA PHE A 475 -14.14 -14.93 29.85
C PHE A 475 -13.30 -16.13 30.27
N ALA A 476 -12.02 -16.18 29.85
CA ALA A 476 -11.10 -17.24 30.28
C ALA A 476 -10.88 -17.23 31.80
N TRP A 477 -10.78 -16.04 32.44
CA TRP A 477 -10.72 -15.92 33.90
C TRP A 477 -11.98 -16.44 34.58
N LEU A 478 -13.18 -16.20 34.04
CA LEU A 478 -14.42 -16.77 34.57
C LEU A 478 -14.45 -18.29 34.46
N GLY A 479 -13.96 -18.86 33.36
CA GLY A 479 -13.82 -20.31 33.20
C GLY A 479 -12.92 -20.94 34.26
N LEU A 480 -11.91 -20.22 34.73
CA LEU A 480 -11.03 -20.62 35.85
C LEU A 480 -11.57 -20.20 37.23
N ASN A 481 -12.82 -19.75 37.32
CA ASN A 481 -13.46 -19.29 38.55
C ASN A 481 -12.71 -18.14 39.25
N ASN A 482 -12.11 -17.23 38.48
CA ASN A 482 -11.43 -16.04 38.97
C ASN A 482 -12.17 -14.75 38.55
N PRO A 483 -13.32 -14.44 39.17
CA PRO A 483 -14.17 -13.34 38.75
C PRO A 483 -13.58 -11.95 38.99
N GLN A 484 -12.62 -11.79 39.92
CA GLN A 484 -11.98 -10.50 40.18
C GLN A 484 -11.09 -10.07 39.00
N ASN A 485 -10.27 -10.98 38.48
CA ASN A 485 -9.48 -10.72 37.28
C ASN A 485 -10.39 -10.47 36.06
N ALA A 486 -11.49 -11.23 35.95
CA ALA A 486 -12.47 -11.01 34.90
C ALA A 486 -13.07 -9.59 34.94
N ILE A 487 -13.47 -9.09 36.11
CA ILE A 487 -13.99 -7.72 36.29
C ILE A 487 -12.94 -6.69 35.83
N GLN A 488 -11.67 -6.86 36.20
CA GLN A 488 -10.62 -5.91 35.85
C GLN A 488 -10.37 -5.83 34.34
N ASP A 489 -10.27 -7.00 33.69
CA ASP A 489 -10.07 -7.08 32.24
C ASP A 489 -11.30 -6.56 31.48
N ALA A 490 -12.50 -6.91 31.94
CA ALA A 490 -13.72 -6.47 31.30
C ALA A 490 -13.96 -4.96 31.43
N LYS A 491 -13.58 -4.34 32.56
CA LYS A 491 -13.56 -2.86 32.70
C LYS A 491 -12.54 -2.21 31.77
N THR A 492 -11.41 -2.87 31.54
CA THR A 492 -10.42 -2.40 30.59
C THR A 492 -10.97 -2.47 29.16
N ALA A 493 -11.59 -3.59 28.79
CA ALA A 493 -12.24 -3.77 27.50
C ALA A 493 -13.32 -2.70 27.23
N SER A 494 -14.23 -2.46 28.18
CA SER A 494 -15.31 -1.47 28.02
C SER A 494 -14.80 -0.02 27.98
N ARG A 495 -13.64 0.26 28.59
CA ARG A 495 -12.97 1.57 28.49
C ARG A 495 -12.31 1.76 27.12
N LEU A 496 -11.72 0.71 26.56
CA LEU A 496 -11.07 0.73 25.25
C LEU A 496 -12.12 0.80 24.11
N ASP A 497 -13.21 0.04 24.24
CA ASP A 497 -14.34 0.08 23.33
C ASP A 497 -15.68 0.07 24.09
N PRO A 498 -16.30 1.24 24.31
CA PRO A 498 -17.58 1.35 24.98
C PRO A 498 -18.76 0.72 24.25
N LYS A 499 -18.62 0.34 22.97
CA LYS A 499 -19.67 -0.31 22.17
C LYS A 499 -19.52 -1.83 22.10
N LEU A 500 -18.47 -2.39 22.71
CA LEU A 500 -18.23 -3.82 22.76
C LEU A 500 -19.16 -4.49 23.79
N SER A 501 -20.25 -5.10 23.31
CA SER A 501 -21.27 -5.75 24.13
C SER A 501 -20.71 -6.90 24.99
N GLU A 502 -19.73 -7.61 24.47
CA GLU A 502 -19.04 -8.73 25.10
C GLU A 502 -18.39 -8.30 26.42
N SER A 503 -17.84 -7.09 26.47
CA SER A 503 -17.20 -6.54 27.68
C SER A 503 -18.19 -6.37 28.83
N TYR A 504 -19.40 -5.86 28.57
CA TYR A 504 -20.44 -5.72 29.60
C TYR A 504 -21.07 -7.07 29.96
N THR A 505 -21.17 -7.99 28.99
CA THR A 505 -21.68 -9.34 29.23
C THR A 505 -20.79 -10.08 30.24
N VAL A 506 -19.47 -10.07 30.03
CA VAL A 506 -18.54 -10.72 30.95
C VAL A 506 -18.44 -9.98 32.30
N GLN A 507 -18.59 -8.65 32.34
CA GLN A 507 -18.74 -7.91 33.61
C GLN A 507 -19.95 -8.41 34.39
N ALA A 508 -21.12 -8.50 33.76
CA ALA A 508 -22.35 -8.91 34.41
C ALA A 508 -22.22 -10.32 35.01
N MET A 509 -21.71 -11.27 34.23
CA MET A 509 -21.46 -12.64 34.68
C MET A 509 -20.47 -12.69 35.85
N ALA A 510 -19.41 -11.87 35.81
CA ALA A 510 -18.42 -11.82 36.88
C ALA A 510 -18.99 -11.23 38.18
N TYR A 511 -19.82 -10.18 38.09
CA TYR A 511 -20.52 -9.60 39.24
C TYR A 511 -21.52 -10.57 39.86
N GLU A 512 -22.29 -11.31 39.05
CA GLU A 512 -23.16 -12.37 39.57
C GLU A 512 -22.38 -13.44 40.34
N ARG A 513 -21.20 -13.83 39.84
CA ARG A 513 -20.36 -14.86 40.47
C ARG A 513 -19.87 -14.45 41.86
N ILE A 514 -19.64 -13.16 42.10
CA ILE A 514 -19.23 -12.63 43.41
C ILE A 514 -20.42 -12.17 44.27
N GLY A 515 -21.65 -12.28 43.78
CA GLY A 515 -22.87 -11.87 44.48
C GLY A 515 -23.16 -10.36 44.45
N ASP A 516 -22.43 -9.58 43.65
CA ASP A 516 -22.68 -8.15 43.46
C ASP A 516 -23.80 -7.93 42.43
N LEU A 517 -25.01 -8.26 42.87
CA LEU A 517 -26.18 -8.27 41.98
C LEU A 517 -26.51 -6.88 41.42
N GLN A 518 -26.18 -5.81 42.16
CA GLN A 518 -26.44 -4.44 41.73
C GLN A 518 -25.57 -4.07 40.53
N ASN A 519 -24.26 -4.32 40.59
CA ASN A 519 -23.38 -4.06 39.46
C ASN A 519 -23.62 -5.02 38.28
N ALA A 520 -24.08 -6.26 38.55
CA ALA A 520 -24.53 -7.17 37.50
C ALA A 520 -25.70 -6.60 36.70
N ILE A 521 -26.71 -6.04 37.38
CA ILE A 521 -27.86 -5.40 36.74
C ILE A 521 -27.41 -4.23 35.85
N VAL A 522 -26.53 -3.35 36.36
CA VAL A 522 -26.01 -2.20 35.62
C VAL A 522 -25.29 -2.65 34.33
N ALA A 523 -24.46 -3.69 34.42
CA ALA A 523 -23.76 -4.24 33.26
C ALA A 523 -24.73 -4.84 32.22
N TYR A 524 -25.75 -5.59 32.64
CA TYR A 524 -26.79 -6.09 31.73
C TYR A 524 -27.63 -4.98 31.10
N GLU A 525 -27.91 -3.90 31.82
CA GLU A 525 -28.60 -2.73 31.27
C GLU A 525 -27.76 -2.05 30.18
N ALA A 526 -26.43 -2.00 30.34
CA ALA A 526 -25.53 -1.52 29.29
C ALA A 526 -25.61 -2.39 28.03
N VAL A 527 -25.64 -3.72 28.17
CA VAL A 527 -25.86 -4.63 27.02
C VAL A 527 -27.21 -4.35 26.35
N MET A 528 -28.30 -4.21 27.11
CA MET A 528 -29.61 -3.91 26.52
C MET A 528 -29.64 -2.56 25.79
N ASN A 529 -28.95 -1.55 26.30
CA ASN A 529 -28.85 -0.25 25.64
C ASN A 529 -28.18 -0.37 24.27
N LEU A 530 -27.07 -1.12 24.18
CA LEU A 530 -26.38 -1.40 22.91
C LEU A 530 -27.27 -2.18 21.92
N LEU A 531 -27.98 -3.21 22.40
CA LEU A 531 -28.94 -3.94 21.58
C LEU A 531 -30.06 -3.03 21.04
N ARG A 532 -30.56 -2.12 21.87
CA ARG A 532 -31.58 -1.15 21.47
C ARG A 532 -31.05 -0.16 20.42
N GLU A 533 -29.85 0.37 20.61
CA GLU A 533 -29.18 1.25 19.64
C GLU A 533 -28.99 0.56 18.28
N ASN A 534 -28.74 -0.74 18.29
CA ASN A 534 -28.64 -1.56 17.08
C ASN A 534 -30.00 -2.02 16.51
N GLY A 535 -31.12 -1.55 17.05
CA GLY A 535 -32.47 -1.92 16.59
C GLY A 535 -32.90 -3.35 16.94
N GLN A 536 -32.20 -4.02 17.85
CA GLN A 536 -32.39 -5.42 18.22
C GLN A 536 -33.32 -5.62 19.43
N ILE A 537 -34.25 -4.69 19.68
CA ILE A 537 -35.16 -4.71 20.83
C ILE A 537 -36.08 -5.95 20.87
N ASN A 538 -36.37 -6.53 19.71
CA ASN A 538 -37.19 -7.74 19.57
C ASN A 538 -36.37 -9.03 19.50
N SER A 539 -35.05 -8.96 19.72
CA SER A 539 -34.18 -10.14 19.67
C SER A 539 -34.39 -11.03 20.90
N ARG A 540 -34.15 -12.34 20.74
CA ARG A 540 -34.13 -13.29 21.87
C ARG A 540 -33.10 -12.90 22.93
N ALA A 541 -31.97 -12.34 22.51
CA ALA A 541 -30.93 -11.84 23.42
C ALA A 541 -31.48 -10.71 24.31
N TYR A 542 -32.16 -9.71 23.73
CA TYR A 542 -32.78 -8.62 24.48
C TYR A 542 -33.80 -9.14 25.50
N GLN A 543 -34.70 -10.03 25.08
CA GLN A 543 -35.72 -10.63 25.94
C GLN A 543 -35.10 -11.45 27.08
N GLY A 544 -34.07 -12.25 26.78
CA GLY A 544 -33.34 -13.06 27.76
C GLY A 544 -32.69 -12.21 28.83
N ILE A 545 -31.96 -11.16 28.42
CA ILE A 545 -31.30 -10.23 29.36
C ILE A 545 -32.32 -9.48 30.21
N SER A 546 -33.44 -9.03 29.61
CA SER A 546 -34.52 -8.37 30.34
C SER A 546 -35.11 -9.26 31.45
N ALA A 547 -35.33 -10.54 31.15
CA ALA A 547 -35.79 -11.52 32.13
C ALA A 547 -34.76 -11.74 33.25
N THR A 548 -33.46 -11.84 32.90
CA THR A 548 -32.37 -11.96 33.88
C THR A 548 -32.34 -10.76 34.82
N ILE A 549 -32.43 -9.54 34.30
CA ILE A 549 -32.49 -8.31 35.13
C ILE A 549 -33.68 -8.36 36.10
N ALA A 550 -34.86 -8.79 35.64
CA ALA A 550 -36.04 -8.90 36.50
C ALA A 550 -35.84 -9.90 37.65
N GLN A 551 -35.21 -11.06 37.37
CA GLN A 551 -34.86 -12.04 38.39
C GLN A 551 -33.84 -11.50 39.40
N LEU A 552 -32.79 -10.82 38.92
CA LEU A 552 -31.77 -10.22 39.78
C LEU A 552 -32.36 -9.14 40.69
N ARG A 553 -33.25 -8.27 40.17
CA ARG A 553 -33.94 -7.26 40.97
C ARG A 553 -34.82 -7.87 42.07
N SER A 554 -35.46 -9.01 41.79
CA SER A 554 -36.22 -9.74 42.83
C SER A 554 -35.31 -10.27 43.93
N LYS A 555 -34.12 -10.78 43.58
CA LYS A 555 -33.13 -11.27 44.55
C LYS A 555 -32.58 -10.14 45.42
N VAL A 556 -32.25 -8.99 44.84
CA VAL A 556 -31.80 -7.81 45.60
C VAL A 556 -32.84 -7.39 46.64
N LYS A 557 -34.12 -7.26 46.25
CA LYS A 557 -35.22 -6.94 47.20
C LYS A 557 -35.36 -7.97 48.32
N SER A 558 -35.13 -9.25 48.03
CA SER A 558 -35.17 -10.31 49.05
C SER A 558 -33.98 -10.30 50.01
N GLN A 559 -32.84 -9.75 49.58
CA GLN A 559 -31.65 -9.58 50.43
C GLN A 559 -31.78 -8.33 51.32
N GLU A 560 -32.43 -7.27 50.84
CA GLU A 560 -32.69 -6.05 51.61
C GLU A 560 -33.80 -6.20 52.67
N SER A 561 -34.66 -7.22 52.53
CA SER A 561 -35.76 -7.51 53.45
C SER A 561 -35.44 -8.57 54.52
N ARG A 562 -34.21 -9.10 54.51
CA ARG A 562 -33.63 -9.99 55.52
C ARG A 562 -32.57 -9.25 56.31
#